data_AF-A0A968MWX4-F1
#
_entry.id   AF-A0A968MWX4-F1
#
_cell.length_a   1.000
_cell.length_b   1.000
_cell.length_c   1.000
_cell.angle_alpha   90.00
_cell.angle_beta   90.00
_cell.angle_gamma   90.00
#
_symmetry.space_group_name_H-M   'P 1'
#
loop_
_entity.id
_entity.type
_entity.pdbx_description
1 polymer ?
#
loop_
_entity_poly.entity_id
_entity_poly.type
_entity_poly.pdbx_seq_one_letter_code
_entity_poly.pdbx_strand_id
1 'polypeptide(L)'
;MNIPFSPPYIDQSIIDEVVSTLNSGWITTGPKVKALEEAIAQFTGIQDILCVNSWTSGAILILKWLGIGAGDEVIVPAYTYSATALAILH
;
A
#
# COMPACT_ATOMS: atom_id res chain seq x y z
N MET A 1 -11.74 2.40 32.62
CA MET A 1 -11.89 2.96 31.26
C MET A 1 -10.94 2.18 30.37
N ASN A 2 -11.44 1.54 29.31
CA ASN A 2 -10.63 0.75 28.38
C ASN A 2 -10.57 1.48 27.04
N ILE A 3 -9.43 2.09 26.72
CA ILE A 3 -9.22 2.82 25.45
C ILE A 3 -8.27 1.98 24.60
N PRO A 4 -8.74 1.39 23.49
CA PRO A 4 -7.88 0.61 22.59
C PRO A 4 -6.91 1.54 21.83
N PHE A 5 -5.73 1.03 21.48
CA PHE A 5 -4.67 1.83 20.84
C PHE A 5 -5.03 2.27 19.41
N SER A 6 -5.52 1.35 18.57
CA SER A 6 -5.79 1.61 17.15
C SER A 6 -6.79 0.60 16.54
N PRO A 7 -8.04 0.55 17.00
CA PRO A 7 -9.04 -0.31 16.36
C PRO A 7 -9.34 0.21 14.93
N PRO A 8 -9.63 -0.68 13.96
CA PRO A 8 -10.03 -0.24 12.63
C PRO A 8 -11.39 0.46 12.69
N TYR A 9 -11.54 1.54 11.92
CA TYR A 9 -12.83 2.17 11.69
C TYR A 9 -13.51 1.50 10.50
N ILE A 10 -14.66 0.87 10.74
CA ILE A 10 -15.49 0.23 9.71
C ILE A 10 -16.93 0.71 9.90
N ASP A 11 -17.55 1.21 8.83
CA ASP A 11 -18.95 1.60 8.79
C ASP A 11 -19.69 0.91 7.63
N GLN A 12 -20.99 1.18 7.49
CA GLN A 12 -21.82 0.54 6.48
C GLN A 12 -21.37 0.86 5.05
N SER A 13 -20.79 2.04 4.81
CA SER A 13 -20.31 2.43 3.47
C SER A 13 -19.15 1.54 3.01
N ILE A 14 -18.24 1.20 3.93
CA ILE A 14 -17.12 0.28 3.67
C ILE A 14 -17.65 -1.13 3.36
N ILE A 15 -18.64 -1.59 4.15
CA ILE A 15 -19.24 -2.91 3.97
C ILE A 15 -19.94 -3.00 2.60
N ASP A 16 -20.73 -1.99 2.25
CA ASP A 16 -21.47 -1.94 0.98
C ASP A 16 -20.51 -1.94 -0.22
N GLU A 17 -19.39 -1.22 -0.13
CA GLU A 17 -18.39 -1.16 -1.20
C GLU A 17 -17.68 -2.52 -1.42
N VAL A 18 -17.38 -3.23 -0.32
CA VAL A 18 -16.83 -4.59 -0.39
C VAL A 18 -17.87 -5.55 -0.99
N VAL A 19 -19.12 -5.53 -0.53
CA VAL A 19 -20.19 -6.39 -1.06
C VAL A 19 -20.45 -6.11 -2.53
N SER A 20 -20.44 -4.84 -2.95
CA SER A 20 -20.50 -4.42 -4.35
C SER A 20 -19.38 -5.05 -5.18
N THR A 21 -18.16 -5.14 -4.64
CA THR A 21 -17.02 -5.80 -5.29
C THR A 21 -17.25 -7.30 -5.46
N LEU A 22 -17.72 -7.97 -4.41
CA LEU A 22 -18.01 -9.41 -4.42
C LEU A 22 -19.09 -9.77 -5.47
N ASN A 23 -20.07 -8.89 -5.68
CA ASN A 23 -21.14 -9.08 -6.67
C ASN A 23 -20.74 -8.68 -8.11
N SER A 24 -19.59 -8.03 -8.31
CA SER A 24 -19.18 -7.49 -9.61
C SER A 24 -18.55 -8.52 -10.57
N GLY A 25 -18.15 -9.69 -10.06
CA GLY A 25 -17.33 -10.66 -10.79
C GLY A 25 -15.83 -10.34 -10.82
N TRP A 26 -15.40 -9.20 -10.27
CA TRP A 26 -13.99 -8.80 -10.16
C TRP A 26 -13.54 -8.75 -8.69
N ILE A 27 -13.00 -9.87 -8.19
CA ILE A 27 -12.60 -10.02 -6.78
C ILE A 27 -11.09 -9.84 -6.53
N THR A 28 -10.30 -9.62 -7.59
CA THR A 28 -8.86 -9.33 -7.54
C THR A 28 -8.60 -7.96 -8.19
N THR A 29 -7.38 -7.68 -8.67
CA THR A 29 -7.06 -6.46 -9.42
C THR A 29 -8.07 -6.20 -10.52
N GLY A 30 -8.69 -5.02 -10.49
CA GLY A 30 -9.81 -4.67 -11.35
C GLY A 30 -10.15 -3.18 -11.28
N PRO A 31 -11.34 -2.77 -11.76
CA PRO A 31 -11.69 -1.36 -11.92
C PRO A 31 -11.65 -0.55 -10.63
N LYS A 32 -11.98 -1.15 -9.48
CA LYS A 32 -11.92 -0.46 -8.18
C LYS A 32 -10.50 -0.15 -7.70
N VAL A 33 -9.51 -0.96 -8.11
CA VAL A 33 -8.10 -0.65 -7.86
C VAL A 33 -7.69 0.58 -8.68
N LYS A 34 -8.12 0.66 -9.94
CA LYS A 34 -7.86 1.83 -10.79
C LYS A 34 -8.51 3.10 -10.25
N ALA A 35 -9.76 3.00 -9.79
CA ALA A 35 -10.44 4.12 -9.13
C ALA A 35 -9.70 4.59 -7.86
N LEU A 36 -9.14 3.66 -7.07
CA LEU A 36 -8.31 4.01 -5.91
C LEU A 36 -7.02 4.72 -6.34
N GLU A 37 -6.33 4.22 -7.37
CA GLU A 37 -5.12 4.86 -7.90
C GLU A 37 -5.40 6.29 -8.39
N GLU A 38 -6.51 6.50 -9.11
CA GLU A 38 -6.95 7.83 -9.56
C GLU A 38 -7.29 8.76 -8.39
N ALA A 39 -7.98 8.26 -7.37
CA ALA A 39 -8.31 9.04 -6.17
C ALA A 39 -7.04 9.47 -5.40
N ILE A 40 -6.05 8.56 -5.29
CA ILE A 40 -4.76 8.87 -4.65
C ILE A 40 -3.95 9.85 -5.51
N ALA A 41 -3.98 9.74 -6.83
CA ALA A 41 -3.32 10.68 -7.73
C ALA A 41 -3.88 12.09 -7.55
N GLN A 42 -5.20 12.23 -7.47
CA GLN A 42 -5.87 13.51 -7.18
C GLN A 42 -5.53 14.05 -5.79
N PHE A 43 -5.49 13.17 -4.78
CA PHE A 43 -5.20 13.55 -3.40
C PHE A 43 -3.74 14.02 -3.21
N THR A 44 -2.79 13.38 -3.88
CA THR A 44 -1.34 13.64 -3.71
C THR A 44 -0.75 14.58 -4.74
N GLY A 45 -1.40 14.76 -5.90
CA GLY A 45 -0.86 15.47 -7.06
C GLY A 45 0.20 14.68 -7.84
N ILE A 46 0.44 13.41 -7.51
CA ILE A 46 1.37 12.52 -8.21
C ILE A 46 0.63 11.85 -9.37
N GLN A 47 1.25 11.82 -10.55
CA GLN A 47 0.65 11.27 -11.77
C GLN A 47 0.63 9.75 -11.79
N ASP A 48 1.73 9.11 -11.35
CA ASP A 48 1.90 7.67 -11.40
C ASP A 48 1.68 7.04 -10.01
N ILE A 49 0.54 6.36 -9.85
CA ILE A 49 0.19 5.61 -8.64
C ILE A 49 0.05 4.13 -8.98
N LEU A 50 0.64 3.27 -8.14
CA LEU A 50 0.48 1.82 -8.24
C LEU A 50 0.03 1.25 -6.89
N CYS A 51 -1.15 0.66 -6.87
CA CYS A 51 -1.64 -0.05 -5.70
C CYS A 51 -1.02 -1.44 -5.60
N VAL A 52 -0.50 -1.78 -4.42
CA VAL A 52 0.07 -3.10 -4.08
C VAL A 52 -0.48 -3.56 -2.73
N ASN A 53 -0.25 -4.83 -2.39
CA ASN A 53 -0.86 -5.47 -1.22
C ASN A 53 -0.35 -4.97 0.15
N SER A 54 0.77 -4.25 0.17
CA SER A 54 1.41 -3.79 1.41
C SER A 54 2.48 -2.74 1.11
N TRP A 55 2.80 -1.93 2.12
CA TRP A 55 3.91 -0.98 2.04
C TRP A 55 5.24 -1.69 1.74
N THR A 56 5.51 -2.84 2.36
CA THR A 56 6.74 -3.62 2.15
C THR A 56 6.90 -4.06 0.70
N SER A 57 5.83 -4.58 0.07
CA SER A 57 5.90 -4.96 -1.36
C SER A 57 6.14 -3.75 -2.26
N GLY A 58 5.59 -2.58 -1.92
CA GLY A 58 5.86 -1.33 -2.65
C GLY A 58 7.31 -0.89 -2.53
N ALA A 59 7.87 -0.96 -1.32
CA ALA A 59 9.27 -0.62 -1.06
C ALA A 59 10.25 -1.56 -1.79
N ILE A 60 9.99 -2.87 -1.79
CA ILE A 60 10.80 -3.83 -2.55
C ILE A 60 10.70 -3.54 -4.05
N LEU A 61 9.49 -3.27 -4.55
CA LEU A 61 9.27 -2.99 -5.97
C LEU A 61 10.04 -1.74 -6.42
N ILE A 62 9.99 -0.65 -5.65
CA ILE A 62 10.67 0.60 -6.04
C ILE A 62 12.20 0.46 -5.97
N LEU A 63 12.74 -0.26 -4.99
CA LEU A 63 14.18 -0.50 -4.90
C LEU A 63 14.67 -1.31 -6.12
N LYS A 64 13.92 -2.35 -6.52
CA LYS A 64 14.19 -3.12 -7.74
C LYS A 64 14.07 -2.28 -9.01
N TRP A 65 13.05 -1.43 -9.08
CA TRP A 65 12.88 -0.50 -10.20
C TRP A 65 14.05 0.47 -10.35
N LEU A 66 14.61 0.94 -9.22
CA LEU A 66 15.80 1.80 -9.19
C LEU A 66 17.11 1.05 -9.45
N GLY A 67 17.08 -0.27 -9.58
CA GLY A 67 18.25 -1.10 -9.87
C GLY A 67 19.15 -1.37 -8.67
N ILE A 68 18.68 -1.15 -7.44
CA ILE A 68 19.43 -1.43 -6.22
C ILE A 68 19.68 -2.93 -6.10
N GLY A 69 20.93 -3.32 -5.83
CA GLY A 69 21.36 -4.70 -5.75
C GLY A 69 22.54 -4.94 -4.82
N ALA A 70 23.17 -6.10 -5.00
CA ALA A 70 24.28 -6.53 -4.16
C ALA A 70 25.48 -5.59 -4.31
N GLY A 71 25.95 -5.04 -3.19
CA GLY A 71 27.07 -4.09 -3.14
C GLY A 71 26.63 -2.62 -3.04
N ASP A 72 25.35 -2.32 -3.25
CA ASP A 72 24.82 -0.97 -3.06
C ASP A 72 24.52 -0.69 -1.58
N GLU A 73 24.62 0.58 -1.20
CA GLU A 73 24.29 1.05 0.14
C GLU A 73 22.97 1.85 0.12
N VAL A 74 22.10 1.58 1.10
CA VAL A 74 20.84 2.32 1.30
C VAL A 74 20.79 2.83 2.73
N ILE A 75 20.71 4.16 2.89
CA ILE A 75 20.65 4.81 4.19
C ILE A 75 19.23 4.71 4.75
N VAL A 76 19.10 4.25 5.99
CA VAL A 76 17.82 4.21 6.72
C VAL A 76 17.97 4.84 8.11
N PRO A 77 16.90 5.43 8.68
CA PRO A 77 16.93 5.89 10.06
C PRO A 77 17.16 4.74 11.03
N ALA A 78 17.95 4.97 12.09
CA ALA A 78 18.13 3.98 13.16
C ALA A 78 16.84 3.69 13.94
N TYR A 79 15.91 4.64 13.98
CA TYR A 79 14.61 4.50 14.63
C TYR A 79 13.47 4.58 13.61
N THR A 80 13.06 3.42 13.11
CA THR A 80 11.95 3.23 12.17
C THR A 80 11.33 1.84 12.37
N TYR A 81 10.23 1.55 11.69
CA TYR A 81 9.69 0.19 11.66
C TYR A 81 10.58 -0.75 10.82
N SER A 82 10.67 -2.03 11.22
CA SER A 82 11.61 -2.99 10.61
C SER A 82 11.43 -3.16 9.10
N ALA A 83 10.20 -2.98 8.58
CA ALA A 83 9.91 -3.07 7.15
C ALA A 83 10.80 -2.16 6.30
N THR A 84 11.22 -1.00 6.81
CA THR A 84 12.10 -0.07 6.09
C THR A 84 13.44 -0.71 5.74
N ALA A 85 14.06 -1.40 6.68
CA ALA A 85 15.34 -2.08 6.46
C ALA A 85 15.15 -3.42 5.73
N LEU A 86 14.10 -4.18 6.07
CA LEU A 86 13.83 -5.48 5.45
C LEU A 86 13.57 -5.38 3.95
N ALA A 87 12.95 -4.29 3.48
CA ALA A 87 12.72 -4.08 2.05
C ALA A 87 14.02 -3.99 1.23
N ILE A 88 15.14 -3.59 1.85
CA ILE A 88 16.46 -3.48 1.20
C ILE A 88 17.13 -4.85 1.08
N LEU A 89 16.79 -5.80 1.96
CA LEU A 89 17.36 -7.14 1.97
C LEU A 89 16.72 -8.08 0.92
N HIS A 90 15.73 -7.62 0.16
CA HIS A 90 14.87 -8.44 -0.72
C HIS A 90 14.82 -7.94 -2.17
#